data_AF-A0A9D1TIX8-F1
#
_entry.id   AF-A0A9D1TIX8-F1
#
_cell.length_a   1.000
_cell.length_b   1.000
_cell.length_c   1.000
_cell.angle_alpha   90.00
_cell.angle_beta   90.00
_cell.angle_gamma   90.00
#
_symmetry.space_group_name_H-M   'P 1'
#
loop_
_entity.id
_entity.type
_entity.pdbx_description
1 polymer ?
#
loop_
_entity_poly.entity_id
_entity_poly.type
_entity_poly.pdbx_seq_one_letter_code
_entity_poly.pdbx_strand_id
1 'polypeptide(L)'
;MKKGIIALFIALGVGVIVYFIYMQSFQPKYPGTWELVEGEDTCFVSVEFSSGPKDYKGTSLKQVDGNEEIAYLGGYKMVDDKMVVDIFNMDDIAPIELGHEKEGRKLLLTYDWKGTNLQCTYEKQSQ
;
A
#
# COMPACT_ATOMS: atom_id res chain seq x y z
N MET A 1 -20.76 9.74 -44.47
CA MET A 1 -19.61 10.28 -43.71
C MET A 1 -19.83 10.46 -42.20
N LYS A 2 -21.06 10.60 -41.67
CA LYS A 2 -21.28 10.81 -40.21
C LYS A 2 -21.14 9.54 -39.33
N LYS A 3 -21.43 8.33 -39.84
CA LYS A 3 -21.42 7.09 -39.03
C LYS A 3 -20.02 6.53 -38.73
N GLY A 4 -19.06 6.68 -39.64
CA GLY A 4 -17.69 6.19 -39.45
C GLY A 4 -16.89 6.99 -38.43
N ILE A 5 -17.19 8.28 -38.29
CA ILE A 5 -16.56 9.16 -37.30
C ILE A 5 -17.01 8.80 -35.88
N ILE A 6 -18.30 8.51 -35.68
CA ILE A 6 -18.86 8.09 -34.38
C ILE A 6 -18.27 6.76 -33.92
N ALA A 7 -18.11 5.78 -34.83
CA ALA A 7 -17.50 4.49 -34.50
C ALA A 7 -16.02 4.61 -34.09
N LEU A 8 -15.26 5.51 -34.74
CA LEU A 8 -13.86 5.77 -34.39
C LEU A 8 -13.71 6.41 -33.00
N PHE A 9 -14.58 7.36 -32.66
CA PHE A 9 -14.58 7.99 -31.32
C PHE A 9 -14.98 7.01 -30.21
N ILE A 10 -15.91 6.08 -30.47
CA ILE A 10 -16.25 5.02 -29.51
C ILE A 10 -15.07 4.06 -29.31
N ALA A 11 -14.40 3.63 -30.39
CA ALA A 11 -13.24 2.75 -30.30
C ALA A 11 -12.05 3.39 -29.55
N LEU A 12 -11.77 4.67 -29.83
CA LEU A 12 -10.74 5.44 -29.10
C LEU A 12 -11.13 5.66 -27.63
N GLY A 13 -12.40 5.97 -27.35
CA GLY A 13 -12.89 6.13 -25.98
C GLY A 13 -12.76 4.85 -25.14
N VAL A 14 -13.16 3.70 -25.70
CA VAL A 14 -13.02 2.40 -25.04
C VAL A 14 -11.55 2.04 -24.80
N GLY A 15 -10.68 2.25 -25.80
CA GLY A 15 -9.23 2.01 -25.65
C GLY A 15 -8.60 2.83 -24.53
N VAL A 16 -8.96 4.10 -24.42
CA VAL A 16 -8.48 5.00 -23.36
C VAL A 16 -8.97 4.55 -21.97
N ILE A 17 -10.24 4.16 -21.83
CA ILE A 17 -10.79 3.67 -20.56
C ILE A 17 -10.08 2.38 -20.12
N VAL A 18 -9.89 1.42 -21.03
CA VAL A 18 -9.18 0.17 -20.75
C VAL A 18 -7.74 0.44 -20.30
N TYR A 19 -7.05 1.37 -20.98
CA TYR A 19 -5.71 1.79 -20.59
C TYR A 19 -5.66 2.41 -19.18
N PHE A 20 -6.61 3.28 -18.83
CA PHE A 20 -6.66 3.87 -17.49
C PHE A 20 -6.93 2.83 -16.40
N ILE A 21 -7.86 1.90 -16.63
CA ILE A 21 -8.15 0.81 -15.69
C ILE A 21 -6.91 -0.07 -15.52
N TYR A 22 -6.23 -0.40 -16.61
CA TYR A 22 -4.99 -1.17 -16.57
C TYR A 22 -3.93 -0.45 -15.74
N MET A 23 -3.69 0.85 -15.98
CA MET A 23 -2.72 1.65 -15.23
C MET A 23 -3.06 1.78 -13.74
N GLN A 24 -4.34 1.96 -13.39
CA GLN A 24 -4.78 2.01 -12.00
C GLN A 24 -4.47 0.71 -11.24
N SER A 25 -4.44 -0.43 -11.93
CA SER A 25 -4.17 -1.72 -11.29
C SER A 25 -2.76 -1.85 -10.71
N PHE A 26 -1.80 -1.05 -11.22
CA PHE A 26 -0.42 -0.96 -10.71
C PHE A 26 -0.26 0.01 -9.54
N GLN A 27 -1.27 0.86 -9.29
CA GLN A 27 -1.21 1.84 -8.23
C GLN A 27 -1.51 1.20 -6.87
N PRO A 28 -0.78 1.57 -5.82
CA PRO A 28 -1.06 1.11 -4.47
C PRO A 28 -2.39 1.69 -3.96
N LYS A 29 -3.03 1.00 -3.01
CA LYS A 29 -4.27 1.48 -2.37
C LYS A 29 -4.03 2.75 -1.54
N TYR A 30 -2.87 2.82 -0.87
CA TYR A 30 -2.46 3.93 -0.01
C TYR A 30 -1.10 4.51 -0.45
N PRO A 31 -1.00 5.15 -1.63
CA PRO A 31 0.28 5.55 -2.21
C PRO A 31 1.09 6.47 -1.31
N GLY A 32 2.40 6.17 -1.25
CA GLY A 32 3.43 7.01 -0.65
C GLY A 32 3.82 6.58 0.76
N THR A 33 4.55 7.46 1.42
CA THR A 33 5.05 7.29 2.79
C THR A 33 4.09 7.86 3.81
N TRP A 34 3.89 7.11 4.89
CA TRP A 34 3.04 7.44 6.01
C TRP A 34 3.86 7.33 7.30
N GLU A 35 3.88 8.40 8.09
CA GLU A 35 4.68 8.50 9.30
C GLU A 35 3.80 8.30 10.53
N LEU A 36 4.30 7.58 11.53
CA LEU A 36 3.58 7.30 12.76
C LEU A 36 3.27 8.61 13.50
N VAL A 37 2.01 8.78 13.91
CA VAL A 37 1.57 9.94 14.71
C VAL A 37 0.93 9.53 16.04
N GLU A 38 0.45 8.28 16.16
CA GLU A 38 -0.15 7.74 17.38
C GLU A 38 -0.01 6.22 17.39
N GLY A 39 0.47 5.64 18.48
CA GLY A 39 0.68 4.19 18.62
C GLY A 39 1.67 3.84 19.73
N GLU A 40 1.93 2.55 19.89
CA GLU A 40 2.93 2.03 20.83
C GLU A 40 4.35 2.10 20.25
N ASP A 41 5.37 2.04 21.11
CA ASP A 41 6.79 2.07 20.69
C ASP A 41 7.18 0.92 19.76
N THR A 42 6.41 -0.17 19.77
CA THR A 42 6.60 -1.33 18.88
C THR A 42 5.97 -1.16 17.49
N CYS A 43 5.19 -0.09 17.27
CA CYS A 43 4.68 0.25 15.94
C CYS A 43 5.85 0.53 14.97
N PHE A 44 5.63 0.25 13.68
CA PHE A 44 6.49 0.79 12.65
C PHE A 44 6.42 2.32 12.70
N VAL A 45 7.56 2.99 12.67
CA VAL A 45 7.66 4.47 12.68
C VAL A 45 7.29 5.08 11.33
N SER A 46 7.47 4.32 10.25
CA SER A 46 7.12 4.73 8.89
C SER A 46 6.71 3.52 8.07
N VAL A 47 5.69 3.69 7.24
CA VAL A 47 5.21 2.69 6.29
C VAL A 47 5.08 3.30 4.90
N GLU A 48 5.64 2.64 3.90
CA GLU A 48 5.57 3.08 2.50
C GLU A 48 4.86 2.03 1.66
N PHE A 49 3.97 2.50 0.78
CA PHE A 49 3.34 1.69 -0.25
C PHE A 49 3.62 2.27 -1.63
N SER A 50 4.36 1.52 -2.43
CA SER A 50 4.81 1.92 -3.77
C SER A 50 4.08 1.15 -4.87
N SER A 51 4.24 1.61 -6.10
CA SER A 51 3.66 0.92 -7.27
C SER A 51 4.33 -0.42 -7.50
N GLY A 52 3.62 -1.34 -8.14
CA GLY A 52 4.17 -2.64 -8.55
C GLY A 52 3.22 -3.36 -9.50
N PRO A 53 3.55 -4.59 -9.92
CA PRO A 53 2.64 -5.44 -10.67
C PRO A 53 1.23 -5.49 -10.09
N LYS A 54 0.23 -5.76 -10.95
CA LYS A 54 -1.19 -5.74 -10.58
C LYS A 54 -1.49 -6.46 -9.27
N ASP A 55 -0.99 -7.68 -9.11
CA ASP A 55 -1.29 -8.54 -7.97
C ASP A 55 -0.28 -8.42 -6.82
N TYR A 56 0.76 -7.59 -6.99
CA TYR A 56 1.85 -7.47 -6.03
C TYR A 56 2.53 -6.11 -6.08
N LYS A 57 2.43 -5.33 -5.00
CA LYS A 57 2.95 -3.96 -4.90
C LYS A 57 4.10 -3.89 -3.91
N GLY A 58 4.98 -2.90 -4.03
CA GLY A 58 6.11 -2.76 -3.10
C GLY A 58 5.69 -2.16 -1.76
N THR A 59 6.38 -2.57 -0.69
CA THR A 59 6.24 -1.92 0.62
C THR A 59 7.56 -1.90 1.39
N SER A 60 7.70 -0.89 2.24
CA SER A 60 8.79 -0.75 3.20
C SER A 60 8.19 -0.39 4.55
N LEU A 61 8.52 -1.16 5.59
CA LEU A 61 8.13 -0.89 6.97
C LEU A 61 9.40 -0.54 7.74
N LYS A 62 9.40 0.53 8.52
CA LYS A 62 10.56 0.96 9.30
C LYS A 62 10.26 0.88 10.78
N GLN A 63 11.19 0.35 11.56
CA GLN A 63 11.15 0.34 13.01
C GLN A 63 12.43 0.95 13.56
N VAL A 64 12.35 1.58 14.73
CA VAL A 64 13.53 1.98 15.52
C VAL A 64 13.66 1.02 16.68
N ASP A 65 14.84 0.41 16.81
CA ASP A 65 15.20 -0.46 17.95
C ASP A 65 16.43 0.16 18.64
N GLY A 66 16.20 0.85 19.75
CA GLY A 66 17.23 1.67 20.39
C GLY A 66 17.74 2.79 19.49
N ASN A 67 18.98 2.66 19.02
CA ASN A 67 19.63 3.62 18.11
C ASN A 67 19.69 3.13 16.65
N GLU A 68 19.13 1.94 16.36
CA GLU A 68 19.20 1.34 15.04
C GLU A 68 17.86 1.49 14.31
N GLU A 69 17.92 1.96 13.06
CA GLU A 69 16.79 1.94 12.14
C GLU A 69 16.81 0.63 11.35
N ILE A 70 15.74 -0.15 11.47
CA ILE A 70 15.57 -1.42 10.75
C ILE A 70 14.49 -1.22 9.70
N ALA A 71 14.83 -1.50 8.44
CA ALA A 71 13.89 -1.47 7.32
C ALA A 71 13.52 -2.90 6.90
N TYR A 72 12.22 -3.21 6.90
CA TYR A 72 11.64 -4.45 6.41
C TYR A 72 11.09 -4.19 5.00
N LEU A 73 11.78 -4.74 4.00
CA LEU A 73 11.44 -4.56 2.59
C LEU A 73 10.63 -5.76 2.12
N GLY A 74 9.53 -5.48 1.46
CA GLY A 74 8.62 -6.51 1.03
C GLY A 74 7.75 -6.08 -0.12
N GLY A 75 6.67 -6.83 -0.30
CA GLY A 75 5.54 -6.34 -1.05
C GLY A 75 4.24 -6.77 -0.41
N TYR A 76 3.15 -6.36 -1.04
CA TYR A 76 1.84 -6.61 -0.51
C TYR A 76 0.81 -6.85 -1.61
N LYS A 77 -0.24 -7.53 -1.20
CA LYS A 77 -1.44 -7.77 -1.99
C LYS A 77 -2.67 -7.50 -1.12
N MET A 78 -3.78 -7.20 -1.79
CA MET A 78 -5.08 -7.13 -1.13
C MET A 78 -5.72 -8.52 -1.18
N VAL A 79 -6.07 -9.07 -0.03
CA VAL A 79 -6.88 -10.29 0.10
C VAL A 79 -8.13 -9.90 0.87
N ASP A 80 -9.27 -9.92 0.19
CA ASP A 80 -10.52 -9.33 0.68
C ASP A 80 -10.30 -7.87 1.11
N ASP A 81 -10.60 -7.54 2.37
CA ASP A 81 -10.40 -6.21 2.96
C ASP A 81 -9.10 -6.09 3.78
N LYS A 82 -8.19 -7.05 3.67
CA LYS A 82 -6.90 -7.03 4.36
C LYS A 82 -5.76 -6.79 3.38
N MET A 83 -4.76 -6.05 3.84
CA MET A 83 -3.49 -5.93 3.14
C MET A 83 -2.54 -6.98 3.72
N VAL A 84 -2.11 -7.94 2.90
CA VAL A 84 -1.17 -8.98 3.31
C VAL A 84 0.21 -8.58 2.82
N VAL A 85 1.14 -8.39 3.74
CA VAL A 85 2.53 -7.97 3.48
C VAL A 85 3.47 -9.17 3.64
N ASP A 86 4.23 -9.48 2.59
CA ASP A 86 5.30 -10.47 2.62
C ASP A 86 6.65 -9.74 2.68
N ILE A 87 7.47 -10.02 3.71
CA ILE A 87 8.82 -9.44 3.88
C ILE A 87 9.85 -10.35 3.21
N PHE A 88 10.80 -9.74 2.49
CA PHE A 88 11.76 -10.46 1.63
C PHE A 88 13.20 -10.36 2.08
N ASN A 89 13.54 -9.31 2.82
CA ASN A 89 14.92 -9.07 3.26
C ASN A 89 15.24 -9.71 4.61
N MET A 90 14.34 -10.53 5.14
CA MET A 90 14.52 -11.31 6.36
C MET A 90 13.83 -12.66 6.21
N ASP A 91 14.54 -13.71 6.61
CA ASP A 91 14.01 -15.07 6.61
C ASP A 91 13.06 -15.29 7.80
N ASP A 92 12.20 -16.32 7.69
CA ASP A 92 11.31 -16.79 8.76
C ASP A 92 10.32 -15.77 9.34
N ILE A 93 10.03 -14.68 8.61
CA ILE A 93 8.94 -13.75 8.95
C ILE A 93 7.66 -14.21 8.27
N ALA A 94 6.64 -14.52 9.07
CA ALA A 94 5.30 -14.81 8.55
C ALA A 94 4.68 -13.55 7.89
N PRO A 95 3.82 -13.72 6.88
CA PRO A 95 3.13 -12.58 6.28
C PRO A 95 2.35 -11.78 7.34
N ILE A 96 2.43 -10.46 7.23
CA ILE A 96 1.76 -9.54 8.15
C ILE A 96 0.40 -9.17 7.55
N GLU A 97 -0.68 -9.49 8.25
CA GLU A 97 -2.01 -9.02 7.89
C GLU A 97 -2.27 -7.64 8.50
N LEU A 98 -2.41 -6.63 7.64
CA LEU A 98 -2.77 -5.27 8.03
C LEU A 98 -4.26 -5.05 7.78
N GLY A 99 -5.02 -4.93 8.87
CA GLY A 99 -6.29 -4.21 8.85
C GLY A 99 -6.04 -2.73 8.58
N HIS A 100 -6.96 -2.08 7.87
CA HIS A 100 -6.77 -0.69 7.46
C HIS A 100 -8.05 0.14 7.54
N GLU A 101 -7.93 1.39 7.97
CA GLU A 101 -8.99 2.40 7.88
C GLU A 101 -8.36 3.74 7.53
N LYS A 102 -8.98 4.49 6.60
CA LYS A 102 -8.43 5.77 6.15
C LYS A 102 -9.45 6.88 6.35
N GLU A 103 -9.04 7.92 7.08
CA GLU A 103 -9.80 9.15 7.26
C GLU A 103 -8.95 10.36 6.83
N GLY A 104 -9.27 10.93 5.67
CA GLY A 104 -8.52 12.07 5.11
C GLY A 104 -7.04 11.75 4.87
N ARG A 105 -6.16 12.36 5.66
CA ARG A 105 -4.70 12.18 5.63
C ARG A 105 -4.19 11.15 6.63
N LYS A 106 -5.07 10.59 7.46
CA LYS A 106 -4.73 9.57 8.44
C LYS A 106 -5.02 8.17 7.92
N LEU A 107 -4.15 7.24 8.25
CA LEU A 107 -4.27 5.81 7.97
C LEU A 107 -4.08 5.07 9.29
N LEU A 108 -5.14 4.44 9.77
CA LEU A 108 -5.10 3.50 10.87
C LEU A 108 -4.71 2.13 10.32
N LEU A 109 -3.67 1.52 10.88
CA LEU A 109 -3.30 0.13 10.62
C LEU A 109 -3.42 -0.68 11.89
N THR A 110 -3.98 -1.89 11.76
CA THR A 110 -4.08 -2.87 12.85
C THR A 110 -3.40 -4.16 12.43
N TYR A 111 -2.45 -4.65 13.21
CA TYR A 111 -1.62 -5.79 12.82
C TYR A 111 -0.95 -6.49 14.01
N ASP A 112 -0.64 -7.77 13.85
CA ASP A 112 0.15 -8.51 14.82
C ASP A 112 1.65 -8.42 14.46
N TRP A 113 2.46 -7.97 15.41
CA TRP A 113 3.91 -7.86 15.24
C TRP A 113 4.64 -8.33 16.50
N LYS A 114 5.59 -9.26 16.33
CA LYS A 114 6.40 -9.83 17.43
C LYS A 114 5.57 -10.31 18.64
N GLY A 115 4.36 -10.82 18.38
CA GLY A 115 3.45 -11.34 19.41
C GLY A 115 2.52 -10.31 20.06
N THR A 116 2.54 -9.05 19.62
CA THR A 116 1.66 -7.98 20.10
C THR A 116 0.69 -7.57 19.00
N ASN A 117 -0.59 -7.42 19.35
CA ASN A 117 -1.58 -6.82 18.46
C ASN A 117 -1.49 -5.29 18.59
N LEU A 118 -1.15 -4.63 17.49
CA LEU A 118 -0.87 -3.21 17.46
C LEU A 118 -1.97 -2.46 16.71
N GLN A 119 -2.27 -1.26 17.20
CA GLN A 119 -3.13 -0.28 16.54
C GLN A 119 -2.35 1.03 16.41
N CYS A 120 -1.99 1.37 15.18
CA CYS A 120 -1.08 2.47 14.89
C CYS A 120 -1.71 3.41 13.86
N THR A 121 -1.73 4.71 14.16
CA THR A 121 -2.21 5.75 13.24
C THR A 121 -1.03 6.46 12.60
N TYR A 122 -1.09 6.56 11.28
CA TYR A 122 -0.08 7.20 10.46
C TYR A 122 -0.67 8.41 9.73
N GLU A 123 0.13 9.44 9.50
CA GLU A 123 -0.22 10.57 8.65
C GLU A 123 0.60 10.57 7.36
N LYS A 124 -0.07 10.81 6.23
CA LYS A 124 0.59 10.91 4.94
C LYS A 124 1.58 12.06 4.94
N GLN A 125 2.83 11.82 4.60
CA GLN A 125 3.80 12.91 4.46
C GLN A 125 3.40 13.81 3.26
N SER A 126 3.39 15.13 3.46
CA SER A 126 3.25 16.05 2.33
C SER A 126 4.54 15.98 1.51
N GLN A 127 4.43 15.59 0.23
CA GLN A 127 5.47 15.91 -0.76
C GLN A 127 5.34 17.36 -1.20
#